data_AF-K9RL57-F1
#
_entry.id   AF-K9RL57-F1
#
_cell.length_a   1.000
_cell.length_b   1.000
_cell.length_c   1.000
_cell.angle_alpha   90.00
_cell.angle_beta   90.00
_cell.angle_gamma   90.00
#
_symmetry.space_group_name_H-M   'P 1'
#
loop_
_entity.id
_entity.type
_entity.pdbx_description
1 polymer ?
#
loop_
_entity_poly.entity_id
_entity_poly.type
_entity_poly.pdbx_seq_one_letter_code
_entity_poly.pdbx_strand_id
1 'polypeptide(L)'
;MDLQLINLIGAAAIAISDSIQNAAKEATGNTASFPAALVIVERYPTITVDLLAQYLQLSQSGAARLVERLVNQNLVERHQGNDRRFVHLRLTYDGKAMVEEIQQAKIAAVSNLLKPLTTQEQEQLLSTLSKMAGQYSNTEVLEEYICRFCDMDNCPLATCQERLEAWGKS
;
A
#
# COMPACT_ATOMS: atom_id res chain seq x y z
N MET A 1 16.52 13.06 -24.64
CA MET A 1 15.48 12.92 -23.61
C MET A 1 15.29 14.29 -22.99
N ASP A 2 14.06 14.77 -22.89
CA ASP A 2 13.77 16.11 -22.38
C ASP A 2 14.01 16.16 -20.85
N LEU A 3 14.93 17.02 -20.40
CA LEU A 3 15.26 17.19 -18.98
C LEU A 3 14.08 17.76 -18.19
N GLN A 4 13.24 18.58 -18.81
CA GLN A 4 12.05 19.13 -18.18
C GLN A 4 11.07 18.01 -17.85
N LEU A 5 10.88 17.06 -18.77
CA LEU A 5 10.02 15.89 -18.54
C LEU A 5 10.53 15.03 -17.38
N ILE A 6 11.84 14.75 -17.30
CA ILE A 6 12.44 13.96 -16.21
C ILE A 6 12.19 14.64 -14.86
N ASN A 7 12.44 15.95 -14.77
CA ASN A 7 12.27 16.68 -13.51
C ASN A 7 10.80 16.74 -13.09
N LEU A 8 9.88 16.96 -14.04
CA LEU A 8 8.45 17.00 -13.76
C LEU A 8 7.92 15.63 -13.31
N ILE A 9 8.36 14.53 -13.92
CA ILE A 9 7.91 13.19 -13.52
C ILE A 9 8.37 12.84 -12.11
N GLY A 10 9.61 13.19 -11.75
CA GLY A 10 10.13 13.00 -10.40
C GLY A 10 9.41 13.86 -9.37
N ALA A 11 9.20 15.14 -9.67
CA ALA A 11 8.46 16.05 -8.79
C ALA A 11 7.00 15.61 -8.61
N ALA A 12 6.33 15.18 -9.69
CA ALA A 12 4.97 14.66 -9.63
C ALA A 12 4.89 13.38 -8.78
N ALA A 13 5.85 12.46 -8.91
CA ALA A 13 5.89 11.25 -8.09
C ALA A 13 6.00 11.56 -6.59
N ILE A 14 6.84 12.53 -6.21
CA ILE A 14 6.99 12.97 -4.82
C ILE A 14 5.68 13.61 -4.34
N ALA A 15 5.12 14.56 -5.10
CA ALA A 15 3.89 15.26 -4.71
C ALA A 15 2.69 14.30 -4.55
N ILE A 16 2.57 13.31 -5.44
CA ILE A 16 1.53 12.28 -5.34
C ILE A 16 1.77 11.40 -4.11
N SER A 17 3.00 10.95 -3.87
CA SER A 17 3.35 10.15 -2.68
C SER A 17 3.03 10.89 -1.39
N ASP A 18 3.42 12.17 -1.28
CA ASP A 18 3.16 12.98 -0.10
C ASP A 18 1.65 13.21 0.11
N SER A 19 0.91 13.48 -0.96
CA SER A 19 -0.55 13.64 -0.92
C SER A 19 -1.23 12.38 -0.37
N ILE A 20 -0.84 11.20 -0.88
CA ILE A 20 -1.37 9.91 -0.41
C ILE A 20 -1.00 9.67 1.06
N GLN A 21 0.26 9.88 1.44
CA GLN A 21 0.70 9.64 2.80
C GLN A 21 0.02 10.58 3.80
N ASN A 22 -0.18 11.85 3.45
CA ASN A 22 -0.82 12.81 4.32
C ASN A 22 -2.30 12.50 4.49
N ALA A 23 -3.01 12.18 3.41
CA ALA A 23 -4.41 11.77 3.48
C ALA A 23 -4.60 10.51 4.36
N ALA A 24 -3.71 9.52 4.24
CA ALA A 24 -3.77 8.32 5.07
C ALA A 24 -3.44 8.60 6.56
N LYS A 25 -2.50 9.50 6.85
CA LYS A 25 -2.21 9.94 8.24
C LYS A 25 -3.40 10.67 8.84
N GLU A 26 -4.04 11.55 8.08
CA GLU A 26 -5.22 12.32 8.52
C GLU A 26 -6.41 11.40 8.78
N ALA A 27 -6.69 10.46 7.87
CA ALA A 27 -7.78 9.49 8.04
C ALA A 27 -7.62 8.64 9.31
N THR A 28 -6.38 8.27 9.64
CA THR A 28 -6.11 7.42 10.81
C THR A 28 -5.78 8.18 12.09
N GLY A 29 -5.49 9.47 12.02
CA GLY A 29 -4.93 10.25 13.14
C GLY A 29 -3.56 9.73 13.61
N ASN A 30 -2.79 9.05 12.77
CA ASN A 30 -1.57 8.32 13.15
C ASN A 30 -0.36 8.62 12.22
N THR A 31 0.82 8.10 12.59
CA THR A 31 2.05 8.21 11.79
C THR A 31 2.02 7.33 10.54
N ALA A 32 2.84 7.62 9.53
CA ALA A 32 2.83 6.95 8.21
C ALA A 32 2.89 5.41 8.26
N SER A 33 3.62 4.83 9.23
CA SER A 33 3.76 3.37 9.37
C SER A 33 2.46 2.70 9.80
N PHE A 34 1.52 3.41 10.43
CA PHE A 34 0.26 2.86 10.91
C PHE A 34 -0.73 2.50 9.80
N PRO A 35 -1.16 3.43 8.91
CA PRO A 35 -2.01 3.07 7.78
C PRO A 35 -1.31 2.07 6.86
N ALA A 36 0.00 2.21 6.67
CA ALA A 36 0.78 1.26 5.87
C ALA A 36 0.74 -0.17 6.44
N ALA A 37 0.84 -0.33 7.76
CA ALA A 37 0.78 -1.65 8.37
C ALA A 37 -0.59 -2.33 8.15
N LEU A 38 -1.68 -1.57 8.27
CA LEU A 38 -3.02 -2.10 8.03
C LEU A 38 -3.21 -2.56 6.58
N VAL A 39 -2.77 -1.75 5.60
CA VAL A 39 -2.83 -2.11 4.18
C VAL A 39 -1.96 -3.34 3.87
N ILE A 40 -0.79 -3.46 4.49
CA ILE A 40 0.07 -4.65 4.32
C ILE A 40 -0.58 -5.89 4.93
N VAL A 41 -1.15 -5.80 6.14
CA VAL A 41 -1.83 -6.94 6.79
C VAL A 41 -3.09 -7.35 6.03
N GLU A 42 -3.82 -6.41 5.42
CA GLU A 42 -4.93 -6.72 4.51
C GLU A 42 -4.46 -7.57 3.32
N ARG A 43 -3.36 -7.14 2.70
CA ARG A 43 -2.84 -7.75 1.48
C ARG A 43 -2.20 -9.10 1.70
N TYR A 44 -1.58 -9.30 2.86
CA TYR A 44 -0.92 -10.54 3.23
C TYR A 44 -1.60 -11.12 4.48
N PRO A 45 -2.78 -11.77 4.30
CA PRO A 45 -3.40 -12.52 5.39
C PRO A 45 -2.37 -13.53 5.89
N THR A 46 -2.08 -13.52 7.18
CA THR A 46 -1.04 -14.31 7.84
C THR A 46 0.40 -13.80 7.75
N ILE A 47 0.62 -12.52 7.49
CA ILE A 47 1.97 -11.92 7.63
C ILE A 47 2.49 -12.01 9.07
N THR A 48 3.79 -12.25 9.25
CA THR A 48 4.46 -12.22 10.56
C THR A 48 4.94 -10.81 10.91
N VAL A 49 5.23 -10.57 12.20
CA VAL A 49 5.81 -9.29 12.65
C VAL A 49 7.16 -9.03 11.98
N ASP A 50 7.97 -10.06 11.77
CA ASP A 50 9.30 -9.96 11.13
C ASP A 50 9.20 -9.49 9.68
N LEU A 51 8.26 -10.05 8.92
CA LEU A 51 8.03 -9.65 7.53
C LEU A 51 7.42 -8.25 7.47
N LEU A 52 6.49 -7.94 8.36
CA LEU A 52 5.92 -6.59 8.46
C LEU A 52 7.01 -5.54 8.77
N ALA A 53 7.99 -5.87 9.62
CA ALA A 53 9.13 -4.99 9.91
C ALA A 53 9.96 -4.69 8.65
N GLN A 54 10.21 -5.72 7.82
CA GLN A 54 10.94 -5.59 6.56
C GLN A 54 10.19 -4.68 5.58
N TYR A 55 8.90 -4.94 5.31
CA TYR A 55 8.10 -4.09 4.43
C TYR A 55 7.99 -2.64 4.91
N LEU A 56 7.93 -2.43 6.23
CA LEU A 56 7.83 -1.10 6.80
C LEU A 56 9.19 -0.40 6.98
N GLN A 57 10.31 -1.09 6.73
CA GLN A 57 11.67 -0.64 7.03
C GLN A 57 11.82 -0.19 8.50
N LEU A 58 11.21 -0.95 9.42
CA LEU A 58 11.28 -0.71 10.86
C LEU A 58 12.24 -1.68 11.54
N SER A 59 12.78 -1.29 12.69
CA SER A 59 13.41 -2.26 13.59
C SER A 59 12.38 -3.26 14.12
N GLN A 60 12.84 -4.43 14.54
CA GLN A 60 12.00 -5.45 15.15
C GLN A 60 11.20 -4.93 16.36
N SER A 61 11.85 -4.15 17.22
CA SER A 61 11.20 -3.53 18.36
C SER A 61 10.19 -2.44 17.95
N GLY A 62 10.47 -1.70 16.87
CA GLY A 62 9.55 -0.72 16.31
C GLY A 62 8.29 -1.35 15.73
N ALA A 63 8.45 -2.43 14.96
CA ALA A 63 7.33 -3.20 14.41
C ALA A 63 6.50 -3.86 15.51
N ALA A 64 7.13 -4.46 16.53
CA ALA A 64 6.41 -5.06 17.65
C ALA A 64 5.53 -4.04 18.40
N ARG A 65 6.05 -2.83 18.67
CA ARG A 65 5.28 -1.73 19.29
C ARG A 65 4.13 -1.26 18.41
N LEU A 66 4.36 -1.17 17.10
CA LEU A 66 3.31 -0.81 16.15
C LEU A 66 2.18 -1.84 16.15
N VAL A 67 2.52 -3.13 16.09
CA VAL A 67 1.57 -4.23 16.14
C VAL A 67 0.81 -4.24 17.46
N GLU A 68 1.49 -4.05 18.58
CA GLU A 68 0.84 -3.95 19.89
C GLU A 68 -0.20 -2.81 19.93
N ARG A 69 0.14 -1.65 19.36
CA ARG A 69 -0.81 -0.53 19.24
C ARG A 69 -2.02 -0.89 18.35
N LEU A 70 -1.80 -1.58 17.23
CA LEU A 70 -2.89 -2.03 16.34
C LEU A 70 -3.81 -3.06 17.04
N VAL A 71 -3.24 -3.97 17.83
CA VAL A 71 -3.98 -4.93 18.65
C VAL A 71 -4.77 -4.23 19.75
N ASN A 72 -4.15 -3.29 20.45
CA ASN A 72 -4.80 -2.51 21.51
C ASN A 72 -5.96 -1.65 20.99
N GLN A 73 -5.94 -1.28 19.70
CA GLN A 73 -7.04 -0.57 19.02
C GLN A 73 -8.06 -1.51 18.37
N ASN A 74 -7.99 -2.82 18.60
CA ASN A 74 -8.86 -3.82 17.99
C ASN A 74 -8.84 -3.81 16.45
N LEU A 75 -7.75 -3.38 15.81
CA LEU A 75 -7.64 -3.35 14.33
C LEU A 75 -6.94 -4.59 13.78
N VAL A 76 -6.06 -5.19 14.57
CA VAL A 76 -5.31 -6.40 14.20
C VAL A 76 -5.43 -7.41 15.34
N GLU A 77 -5.54 -8.68 14.99
CA GLU A 77 -5.47 -9.79 15.93
C GLU A 77 -4.30 -10.72 15.60
N ARG A 78 -3.76 -11.34 16.66
CA ARG A 78 -2.67 -12.30 16.58
C ARG A 78 -3.24 -13.71 16.55
N HIS A 79 -2.89 -14.48 15.54
CA HIS A 79 -3.25 -15.89 15.41
C HIS A 79 -2.02 -16.78 15.58
N GLN A 80 -2.16 -17.85 16.35
CA GLN A 80 -1.13 -18.91 16.39
C GLN A 80 -1.26 -19.75 15.12
N GLY A 81 -0.19 -19.83 14.32
CA GLY A 81 -0.13 -20.78 13.22
C GLY A 81 -0.04 -22.23 13.72
N ASN A 82 -0.19 -23.18 12.80
CA ASN A 82 0.06 -24.60 13.10
C ASN A 82 1.51 -24.85 13.57
N ASP A 83 2.47 -24.06 13.09
CA ASP A 83 3.81 -23.96 13.68
C ASP A 83 3.77 -22.91 14.81
N ARG A 84 3.84 -23.39 16.07
CA ARG A 84 3.74 -22.59 17.30
C ARG A 84 4.84 -21.52 17.44
N ARG A 85 5.80 -21.49 16.51
CA ARG A 85 6.90 -20.52 16.47
C ARG A 85 6.56 -19.22 15.75
N PHE A 86 5.48 -19.18 14.95
CA PHE A 86 5.11 -17.99 14.18
C PHE A 86 3.76 -17.41 14.62
N VAL A 87 3.77 -16.10 14.92
CA VAL A 87 2.56 -15.32 15.21
C VAL A 87 2.16 -14.61 13.92
N HIS A 88 0.99 -14.97 13.41
CA HIS A 88 0.41 -14.39 12.21
C HIS A 88 -0.51 -13.22 12.58
N LEU A 89 -0.53 -12.20 11.74
CA LEU A 89 -1.39 -11.03 11.88
C LEU A 89 -2.57 -11.14 10.92
N ARG A 90 -3.74 -10.74 11.41
CA ARG A 90 -4.96 -10.62 10.61
C ARG A 90 -5.72 -9.36 11.00
N LEU A 91 -6.36 -8.71 10.03
CA LEU A 91 -7.30 -7.63 10.32
C LEU A 91 -8.54 -8.17 11.02
N THR A 92 -9.00 -7.44 12.02
CA THR A 92 -10.35 -7.58 12.58
C THR A 92 -11.38 -6.97 11.61
N TYR A 93 -12.65 -6.98 12.00
CA TYR A 93 -13.69 -6.22 11.27
C TYR A 93 -13.37 -4.71 11.26
N ASP A 94 -13.05 -4.13 12.42
CA ASP A 94 -12.71 -2.71 12.55
C ASP A 94 -11.43 -2.37 11.76
N GLY A 95 -10.47 -3.29 11.73
CA GLY A 95 -9.26 -3.17 10.92
C GLY A 95 -9.54 -3.06 9.42
N LYS A 96 -10.47 -3.86 8.91
CA LYS A 96 -10.89 -3.78 7.50
C LYS A 96 -11.59 -2.47 7.18
N ALA A 97 -12.52 -2.03 8.03
CA ALA A 97 -13.19 -0.74 7.88
C ALA A 97 -12.17 0.42 7.86
N MET A 98 -11.16 0.38 8.74
CA MET A 98 -10.08 1.37 8.75
C MET A 98 -9.26 1.34 7.45
N VAL A 99 -9.03 0.16 6.86
CA VAL A 99 -8.35 0.10 5.54
C VAL A 99 -9.22 0.70 4.45
N GLU A 100 -10.52 0.42 4.42
CA GLU A 100 -11.45 1.06 3.48
C GLU A 100 -11.38 2.59 3.59
N GLU A 101 -11.37 3.14 4.81
CA GLU A 101 -11.18 4.59 5.04
C GLU A 101 -9.86 5.12 4.47
N ILE A 102 -8.75 4.41 4.69
CA ILE A 102 -7.43 4.75 4.13
C ILE A 102 -7.48 4.75 2.59
N GLN A 103 -8.14 3.75 1.98
CA GLN A 103 -8.27 3.64 0.53
C GLN A 103 -9.10 4.79 -0.04
N GLN A 104 -10.21 5.15 0.60
CA GLN A 104 -11.03 6.30 0.18
C GLN A 104 -10.28 7.62 0.31
N ALA A 105 -9.53 7.82 1.39
CA ALA A 105 -8.71 9.03 1.57
C ALA A 105 -7.66 9.16 0.46
N LYS A 106 -7.00 8.05 0.10
CA LYS A 106 -6.07 8.00 -1.02
C LYS A 106 -6.75 8.32 -2.36
N ILE A 107 -7.89 7.71 -2.65
CA ILE A 107 -8.64 7.96 -3.89
C ILE A 107 -8.96 9.45 -3.99
N ALA A 108 -9.53 10.05 -2.94
CA ALA A 108 -9.83 11.48 -2.91
C ALA A 108 -8.57 12.35 -3.12
N ALA A 109 -7.45 12.00 -2.48
CA ALA A 109 -6.19 12.74 -2.59
C ALA A 109 -5.65 12.76 -4.02
N VAL A 110 -5.65 11.60 -4.71
CA VAL A 110 -5.18 11.50 -6.10
C VAL A 110 -6.19 12.11 -7.07
N SER A 111 -7.49 11.87 -6.89
CA SER A 111 -8.54 12.47 -7.72
C SER A 111 -8.47 13.99 -7.70
N ASN A 112 -8.15 14.61 -6.56
CA ASN A 112 -7.95 16.05 -6.46
C ASN A 112 -6.78 16.56 -7.31
N LEU A 113 -5.69 15.80 -7.42
CA LEU A 113 -4.54 16.15 -8.27
C LEU A 113 -4.86 16.04 -9.77
N LEU A 114 -5.81 15.18 -10.13
CA LEU A 114 -6.23 14.96 -11.52
C LEU A 114 -7.35 15.92 -11.98
N LYS A 115 -8.02 16.64 -11.05
CA LYS A 115 -9.09 17.60 -11.37
C LYS A 115 -8.77 18.62 -12.46
N PRO A 116 -7.54 19.15 -12.59
CA PRO A 116 -7.22 20.10 -13.66
C PRO A 116 -7.21 19.48 -15.06
N LEU A 117 -7.16 18.15 -15.19
CA LEU A 117 -7.11 17.44 -16.46
C LEU A 117 -8.52 17.12 -16.96
N THR A 118 -8.73 17.33 -18.26
CA THR A 118 -9.91 16.85 -18.99
C THR A 118 -9.97 15.31 -19.03
N THR A 119 -11.14 14.75 -19.32
CA THR A 119 -11.30 13.30 -19.47
C THR A 119 -10.34 12.70 -20.50
N GLN A 120 -10.15 13.38 -21.64
CA GLN A 120 -9.23 12.94 -22.68
C GLN A 120 -7.77 12.94 -22.21
N GLU A 121 -7.35 13.95 -21.45
CA GLU A 121 -6.00 14.01 -20.87
C GLU A 121 -5.79 12.91 -19.82
N GLN A 122 -6.81 12.60 -19.01
CA GLN A 122 -6.76 11.50 -18.05
C GLN A 122 -6.64 10.13 -18.75
N GLU A 123 -7.37 9.90 -19.84
CA GLU A 123 -7.25 8.68 -20.65
C GLU A 123 -5.87 8.55 -21.28
N GLN A 124 -5.31 9.64 -21.80
CA GLN A 124 -3.97 9.67 -22.37
C GLN A 124 -2.89 9.42 -21.29
N LEU A 125 -3.07 10.01 -20.10
CA LEU A 125 -2.18 9.79 -18.96
C LEU A 125 -2.22 8.32 -18.52
N LEU A 126 -3.42 7.74 -18.39
CA LEU A 126 -3.59 6.32 -18.06
C LEU A 126 -2.84 5.42 -19.04
N SER A 127 -3.07 5.58 -20.35
CA SER A 127 -2.36 4.80 -21.38
C SER A 127 -0.83 4.97 -21.29
N THR A 128 -0.34 6.17 -21.01
CA THR A 128 1.10 6.45 -20.89
C THR A 128 1.70 5.79 -19.65
N LEU A 129 1.03 5.93 -18.50
CA LEU A 129 1.44 5.29 -17.24
C LEU A 129 1.37 3.77 -17.34
N SER A 130 0.36 3.19 -18.00
CA SER A 130 0.28 1.75 -18.23
C SER A 130 1.45 1.22 -19.05
N LYS A 131 1.91 1.97 -20.07
CA LYS A 131 3.11 1.61 -20.85
C LYS A 131 4.37 1.65 -19.99
N MET A 132 4.50 2.67 -19.13
CA MET A 132 5.61 2.75 -18.19
C MET A 132 5.56 1.58 -17.20
N ALA A 133 4.42 1.33 -16.57
CA ALA A 133 4.22 0.28 -15.59
C ALA A 133 4.48 -1.13 -16.16
N GLY A 134 4.07 -1.37 -17.41
CA GLY A 134 4.37 -2.62 -18.14
C GLY A 134 5.86 -2.86 -18.40
N GLN A 135 6.72 -1.83 -18.32
CA GLN A 135 8.18 -2.02 -18.34
C GLN A 135 8.72 -2.47 -16.96
N TYR A 136 8.02 -2.14 -15.87
CA TYR A 136 8.42 -2.47 -14.50
C TYR A 136 7.85 -3.82 -14.01
N SER A 137 7.02 -4.52 -14.80
CA SER A 137 6.42 -5.79 -14.42
C SER A 137 7.41 -6.96 -14.25
N ASN A 138 8.69 -6.75 -14.59
CA ASN A 138 9.78 -7.73 -14.51
C ASN A 138 10.85 -7.40 -13.45
N THR A 139 10.68 -6.37 -12.61
CA THR A 139 11.72 -5.92 -11.68
C THR A 139 11.30 -6.11 -10.22
N GLU A 140 12.24 -6.50 -9.36
CA GLU A 140 12.12 -6.61 -7.88
C GLU A 140 11.46 -5.37 -7.20
N VAL A 141 11.39 -4.23 -7.91
CA VAL A 141 10.71 -2.99 -7.51
C VAL A 141 9.23 -3.18 -7.13
N LEU A 142 8.55 -4.20 -7.67
CA LEU A 142 7.17 -4.55 -7.30
C LEU A 142 7.07 -5.12 -5.87
N GLU A 143 8.15 -5.68 -5.32
CA GLU A 143 8.14 -6.32 -4.00
C GLU A 143 8.13 -5.30 -2.86
N GLU A 144 8.66 -4.10 -3.08
CA GLU A 144 8.90 -3.13 -2.00
C GLU A 144 8.07 -1.84 -2.07
N TYR A 145 7.67 -1.35 -3.27
CA TYR A 145 7.24 0.06 -3.39
C TYR A 145 5.83 0.31 -3.94
N ILE A 146 5.30 -0.51 -4.85
CA ILE A 146 4.03 -0.22 -5.54
C ILE A 146 2.80 -0.63 -4.70
N CYS A 147 3.04 -1.50 -3.74
CA CYS A 147 2.04 -2.27 -3.02
C CYS A 147 1.39 -1.53 -1.83
N ARG A 148 2.02 -0.47 -1.32
CA ARG A 148 1.68 0.12 0.00
C ARG A 148 0.36 0.91 0.04
N PHE A 149 -0.20 1.23 -1.13
CA PHE A 149 -1.44 2.00 -1.26
C PHE A 149 -2.29 1.61 -2.49
N CYS A 150 -2.01 0.53 -3.22
CA CYS A 150 -2.84 0.20 -4.39
C CYS A 150 -4.18 -0.43 -3.96
N ASP A 151 -5.26 0.03 -4.60
CA ASP A 151 -6.56 -0.65 -4.60
C ASP A 151 -6.43 -1.86 -5.53
N MET A 152 -6.74 -3.06 -5.01
CA MET A 152 -6.50 -4.32 -5.72
C MET A 152 -7.57 -4.63 -6.77
N ASP A 153 -8.81 -4.16 -6.58
CA ASP A 153 -9.89 -4.41 -7.52
C ASP A 153 -9.70 -3.60 -8.81
N ASN A 154 -8.90 -2.54 -8.74
CA ASN A 154 -8.65 -1.60 -9.83
C ASN A 154 -7.18 -1.55 -10.26
N CYS A 155 -6.34 -2.50 -9.83
CA CYS A 155 -4.92 -2.53 -10.21
C CYS A 155 -4.76 -3.10 -11.63
N PRO A 156 -4.21 -2.35 -12.60
CA PRO A 156 -4.09 -2.81 -13.99
C PRO A 156 -2.94 -3.80 -14.22
N LEU A 157 -2.19 -4.19 -13.18
CA LEU A 157 -1.02 -5.05 -13.31
C LEU A 157 -1.37 -6.52 -13.05
N ALA A 158 -1.42 -7.32 -14.12
CA ALA A 158 -1.71 -8.76 -14.07
C ALA A 158 -0.78 -9.55 -13.13
N THR A 159 0.51 -9.16 -13.06
CA THR A 159 1.51 -9.80 -12.19
C THR A 159 1.20 -9.65 -10.70
N CYS A 160 0.44 -8.63 -10.28
CA CYS A 160 0.00 -8.49 -8.90
C CYS A 160 -1.15 -9.45 -8.55
N GLN A 161 -2.05 -9.72 -9.50
CA GLN A 161 -3.17 -10.66 -9.31
C GLN A 161 -2.65 -12.11 -9.21
N GLU A 162 -1.78 -12.52 -10.12
CA GLU A 162 -1.19 -13.88 -10.13
C GLU A 162 -0.39 -14.19 -8.85
N ARG A 163 0.27 -13.19 -8.27
CA ARG A 163 1.02 -13.37 -7.00
C ARG A 163 0.13 -13.54 -5.78
N LEU A 164 -1.00 -12.84 -5.68
CA LEU A 164 -1.96 -13.05 -4.58
C LEU A 164 -2.43 -14.50 -4.55
N GLU A 165 -2.71 -15.07 -5.72
CA GLU A 165 -3.15 -16.46 -5.86
C GLU A 165 -2.05 -17.48 -5.49
N ALA A 166 -0.78 -17.14 -5.71
CA ALA A 166 0.36 -17.99 -5.33
C ALA A 166 0.60 -17.99 -3.80
N TRP A 167 0.37 -16.86 -3.13
CA TRP A 167 0.57 -16.73 -1.68
C TRP A 167 -0.56 -17.35 -0.86
N GLY A 168 -1.81 -17.30 -1.33
CA GLY A 168 -2.95 -17.95 -0.65
C GLY A 168 -2.90 -19.49 -0.62
N LYS A 169 -1.86 -20.10 -1.20
CA LYS A 169 -1.65 -21.56 -1.28
C LYS A 169 -0.47 -22.05 -0.41
N SER A 170 0.21 -21.17 0.32
CA SER A 170 1.32 -21.49 1.24
C SER A 170 0.88 -21.34 2.70
#